data_AF-A0A135UYK8-F1
#
_entry.id   AF-A0A135UYK8-F1
#
_cell.length_a   1.000
_cell.length_b   1.000
_cell.length_c   1.000
_cell.angle_alpha   90.00
_cell.angle_beta   90.00
_cell.angle_gamma   90.00
#
_symmetry.space_group_name_H-M   'P 1'
#
loop_
_entity.id
_entity.type
_entity.pdbx_description
1 polymer ?
#
loop_
_entity_poly.entity_id
_entity_poly.type
_entity_poly.pdbx_seq_one_letter_code
_entity_poly.pdbx_strand_id
1 'polypeptide(L)'
;MPEIAEGKKIAKVSAPDDANVFGKVGTSGPAFEKAVKGRKVVSVGSQGKYFWVTFDKPPHAVMHLGMTGWIHIKGDKTAYTNYYKKMKEGEADIWPPKYWKFHIETEGTPKVSAAFTDPRRFGRIRLVDCPGADIRSHSPLKENGPDPVVDVDIFTETYLRQKMQSRHVPVKALLLDQSHISGIGNWVADEVLYQSRLHPEQYCDTFNEGEMKKLYEAVRYVCQTAVDKLGDSDEFPDDWLFNYRWGKGSKGAASELPNGEKLAFITVGGRTSCYAPGRQKKTGQVVPSAKEEPMEEDDDGGKKPNGAAKKKRSAKANESDEEEEEKPSKKARGAKGSAKAKSTTAAKVKKEETPEPPAEAPAPSKKQRASQPAAEKPKVAPNKTKKTAVKKEEATGKTNAAAVEDTGRRRSLRLKG
;
A
#
# COMPACT_ATOMS: atom_id res chain seq x y z
N MET A 1 15.86 6.28 -6.76
CA MET A 1 15.33 7.39 -5.92
C MET A 1 16.38 7.96 -4.97
N PRO A 2 16.95 7.19 -4.01
CA PRO A 2 17.91 7.71 -3.01
C PRO A 2 19.05 8.53 -3.65
N GLU A 3 19.84 7.88 -4.51
CA GLU A 3 21.02 8.44 -5.18
C GLU A 3 20.76 9.71 -6.00
N ILE A 4 19.52 9.92 -6.45
CA ILE A 4 19.16 10.98 -7.39
C ILE A 4 18.95 12.31 -6.64
N ALA A 5 18.33 12.27 -5.46
CA ALA A 5 17.87 13.44 -4.72
C ALA A 5 18.58 13.69 -3.39
N GLU A 6 19.25 12.69 -2.80
CA GLU A 6 19.95 12.85 -1.52
C GLU A 6 21.04 13.92 -1.56
N GLY A 7 21.20 14.65 -0.46
CA GLY A 7 22.09 15.79 -0.37
C GLY A 7 21.62 17.06 -1.08
N LYS A 8 20.62 16.99 -1.98
CA LYS A 8 20.11 18.17 -2.70
C LYS A 8 19.08 18.94 -1.89
N LYS A 9 19.03 20.25 -2.11
CA LYS A 9 18.04 21.16 -1.54
C LYS A 9 16.85 21.31 -2.49
N ILE A 10 15.64 21.45 -1.96
CA ILE A 10 14.41 21.52 -2.77
C ILE A 10 14.13 22.99 -3.12
N ALA A 11 14.37 23.37 -4.38
CA ALA A 11 14.22 24.71 -4.92
C ALA A 11 12.75 25.13 -5.04
N LYS A 12 11.94 24.23 -5.62
CA LYS A 12 10.52 24.45 -5.86
C LYS A 12 9.72 23.28 -5.30
N VAL A 13 8.57 23.62 -4.74
CA VAL A 13 7.51 22.68 -4.40
C VAL A 13 6.23 23.30 -4.91
N SER A 14 5.31 22.48 -5.39
CA SER A 14 3.91 22.84 -5.53
C SER A 14 3.06 21.67 -5.05
N ALA A 15 2.02 21.95 -4.28
CA ALA A 15 1.10 20.93 -3.77
C ALA A 15 -0.33 21.52 -3.68
N PRO A 16 -1.18 21.35 -4.71
CA PRO A 16 -2.58 21.75 -4.64
C PRO A 16 -3.29 20.94 -3.55
N ASP A 17 -4.23 21.58 -2.85
CA ASP A 17 -4.89 20.90 -1.74
C ASP A 17 -5.82 19.77 -2.22
N ASP A 18 -5.74 18.63 -1.55
CA ASP A 18 -6.55 17.46 -1.82
C ASP A 18 -6.94 16.80 -0.49
N ALA A 19 -8.16 17.10 -0.04
CA ALA A 19 -8.72 16.60 1.22
C ALA A 19 -8.71 15.06 1.35
N ASN A 20 -8.65 14.30 0.24
CA ASN A 20 -8.52 12.85 0.30
C ASN A 20 -7.08 12.38 0.52
N VAL A 21 -6.09 13.05 -0.08
CA VAL A 21 -4.68 12.62 -0.06
C VAL A 21 -3.92 13.22 1.13
N PHE A 22 -4.17 14.50 1.42
CA PHE A 22 -3.58 15.24 2.55
C PHE A 22 -4.55 15.29 3.75
N GLY A 23 -5.80 15.72 3.52
CA GLY A 23 -6.76 16.01 4.60
C GLY A 23 -7.12 14.82 5.49
N LYS A 24 -7.33 13.63 4.89
CA LYS A 24 -7.60 12.36 5.61
C LYS A 24 -6.48 11.91 6.56
N VAL A 25 -5.34 12.58 6.57
CA VAL A 25 -4.20 12.30 7.44
C VAL A 25 -3.65 13.55 8.12
N GLY A 26 -4.49 14.58 8.30
CA GLY A 26 -4.22 15.72 9.18
C GLY A 26 -3.26 16.78 8.61
N THR A 27 -3.12 16.87 7.29
CA THR A 27 -2.30 17.90 6.62
C THR A 27 -3.02 18.47 5.40
N SER A 28 -2.42 19.45 4.73
CA SER A 28 -2.91 20.05 3.49
C SER A 28 -1.78 20.19 2.47
N GLY A 29 -2.14 20.39 1.19
CA GLY A 29 -1.17 20.70 0.13
C GLY A 29 -0.29 21.92 0.49
N PRO A 30 -0.87 23.07 0.86
CA PRO A 30 -0.11 24.25 1.29
C PRO A 30 0.79 24.02 2.51
N ALA A 31 0.38 23.19 3.47
CA ALA A 31 1.21 22.83 4.63
C ALA A 31 2.43 22.00 4.20
N PHE A 32 2.23 21.03 3.30
CA PHE A 32 3.31 20.25 2.68
C PHE A 32 4.27 21.16 1.90
N GLU A 33 3.76 22.06 1.05
CA GLU A 33 4.59 23.00 0.29
C GLU A 33 5.49 23.84 1.21
N LYS A 34 4.90 24.43 2.27
CA LYS A 34 5.63 25.23 3.26
C LYS A 34 6.69 24.42 4.02
N ALA A 35 6.40 23.16 4.36
CA ALA A 35 7.30 22.32 5.15
C ALA A 35 8.53 21.83 4.34
N VAL A 36 8.33 21.54 3.06
CA VAL A 36 9.31 20.88 2.16
C VAL A 36 10.16 21.89 1.38
N LYS A 37 9.63 23.08 1.06
CA LYS A 37 10.35 24.08 0.27
C LYS A 37 11.62 24.57 1.00
N GLY A 38 12.75 24.54 0.29
CA GLY A 38 14.06 24.93 0.82
C GLY A 38 14.71 23.90 1.75
N ARG A 39 14.10 22.74 2.02
CA ARG A 39 14.71 21.65 2.79
C ARG A 39 15.79 20.93 2.00
N LYS A 40 16.80 20.41 2.70
CA LYS A 40 17.78 19.47 2.13
C LYS A 40 17.31 18.05 2.39
N VAL A 41 17.27 17.22 1.35
CA VAL A 41 17.01 15.78 1.47
C VAL A 41 18.20 15.12 2.17
N VAL A 42 17.92 14.40 3.25
CA VAL A 42 18.94 13.67 4.02
C VAL A 42 18.95 12.20 3.63
N SER A 43 17.78 11.54 3.62
CA SER A 43 17.64 10.16 3.13
C SER A 43 16.25 9.88 2.56
N VAL A 44 16.17 8.88 1.70
CA VAL A 44 14.91 8.25 1.26
C VAL A 44 14.85 6.83 1.82
N GLY A 45 13.69 6.40 2.31
CA GLY A 45 13.52 5.05 2.85
C GLY A 45 12.11 4.48 2.62
N SER A 46 11.95 3.18 2.88
CA SER A 46 10.69 2.46 2.77
C SER A 46 10.56 1.36 3.82
N GLN A 47 9.32 1.05 4.18
CA GLN A 47 8.94 -0.08 5.03
C GLN A 47 7.54 -0.52 4.61
N GLY A 48 7.43 -1.75 4.13
CA GLY A 48 6.22 -2.31 3.58
C GLY A 48 5.68 -1.49 2.42
N LYS A 49 4.49 -0.90 2.60
CA LYS A 49 3.83 -0.06 1.58
C LYS A 49 4.01 1.44 1.80
N TYR A 50 4.78 1.81 2.84
CA TYR A 50 5.14 3.20 3.11
C TYR A 50 6.54 3.50 2.60
N PHE A 51 6.72 4.74 2.14
CA PHE A 51 8.01 5.31 1.80
C PHE A 51 8.07 6.74 2.31
N TRP A 52 9.27 7.26 2.55
CA TRP A 52 9.45 8.58 3.14
C TRP A 52 10.69 9.28 2.62
N VAL A 53 10.71 10.59 2.84
CA VAL A 53 11.88 11.46 2.63
C VAL A 53 12.16 12.15 3.95
N THR A 54 13.35 11.93 4.51
CA THR A 54 13.85 12.71 5.65
C THR A 54 14.54 13.97 5.16
N PHE A 55 14.41 15.03 5.95
CA PHE A 55 15.01 16.34 5.66
C PHE A 55 16.02 16.73 6.74
N ASP A 56 16.78 17.80 6.49
CA ASP A 56 17.72 18.40 7.44
C ASP A 56 17.08 18.78 8.78
N LYS A 57 15.77 19.06 8.79
CA LYS A 57 14.96 19.34 9.97
C LYS A 57 13.52 18.85 9.74
N PRO A 58 12.79 18.44 10.78
CA PRO A 58 11.38 18.07 10.66
C PRO A 58 10.48 19.24 10.22
N PRO A 59 9.22 18.94 9.82
CA PRO A 59 8.64 17.61 9.69
C PRO A 59 9.04 16.89 8.40
N HIS A 60 9.08 15.56 8.44
CA HIS A 60 9.46 14.69 7.32
C HIS A 60 8.26 14.23 6.50
N ALA A 61 8.46 13.95 5.22
CA ALA A 61 7.39 13.53 4.32
C ALA A 61 7.22 12.00 4.36
N VAL A 62 6.13 11.48 4.92
CA VAL A 62 5.80 10.04 4.93
C VAL A 62 4.60 9.79 4.01
N MET A 63 4.74 8.84 3.10
CA MET A 63 3.84 8.65 1.96
C MET A 63 3.43 7.20 1.77
N HIS A 64 2.25 7.00 1.18
CA HIS A 64 1.71 5.70 0.80
C HIS A 64 1.05 5.83 -0.58
N LEU A 65 1.37 4.94 -1.52
CA LEU A 65 0.85 5.03 -2.90
C LEU A 65 -0.66 4.77 -2.99
N GLY A 66 -1.21 3.96 -2.08
CA GLY A 66 -2.61 3.55 -2.19
C GLY A 66 -2.79 2.51 -3.31
N MET A 67 -3.79 2.68 -4.17
CA MET A 67 -4.07 1.73 -5.27
C MET A 67 -3.55 2.18 -6.64
N THR A 68 -3.32 3.49 -6.84
CA THR A 68 -2.91 4.07 -8.13
C THR A 68 -1.94 5.24 -7.97
N GLY A 69 -1.41 5.44 -6.76
CA GLY A 69 -0.35 6.40 -6.54
C GLY A 69 0.94 5.95 -7.20
N TRP A 70 1.71 6.90 -7.71
CA TRP A 70 3.02 6.64 -8.31
C TRP A 70 3.93 7.85 -8.14
N ILE A 71 5.25 7.65 -8.11
CA ILE A 71 6.21 8.75 -8.26
C ILE A 71 6.83 8.69 -9.65
N HIS A 72 6.76 9.79 -10.38
CA HIS A 72 7.48 10.00 -11.64
C HIS A 72 8.70 10.86 -11.39
N ILE A 73 9.82 10.56 -12.05
CA ILE A 73 10.99 11.43 -12.14
C ILE A 73 11.09 11.89 -13.59
N LYS A 74 11.24 13.19 -13.82
CA LYS A 74 11.30 13.73 -15.18
C LYS A 74 12.57 13.28 -15.90
N GLY A 75 12.42 12.70 -17.09
CA GLY A 75 13.53 12.15 -17.87
C GLY A 75 13.91 10.70 -17.52
N ASP A 76 13.21 10.08 -16.57
CA ASP A 76 13.40 8.69 -16.17
C ASP A 76 12.15 7.86 -16.52
N LYS A 77 12.34 6.61 -16.95
CA LYS A 77 11.25 5.68 -17.27
C LYS A 77 11.11 4.67 -16.13
N THR A 78 10.03 4.79 -15.37
CA THR A 78 9.77 3.87 -14.25
C THR A 78 9.38 2.48 -14.74
N ALA A 79 9.72 1.44 -13.95
CA ALA A 79 9.39 0.03 -14.17
C ALA A 79 7.88 -0.28 -14.36
N TYR A 80 6.99 0.68 -14.12
CA TYR A 80 5.56 0.51 -14.40
C TYR A 80 5.28 0.73 -15.90
N THR A 81 5.76 -0.21 -16.73
CA THR A 81 5.68 -0.15 -18.20
C THR A 81 4.24 0.07 -18.71
N ASN A 82 3.25 -0.49 -18.00
CA ASN A 82 1.82 -0.32 -18.25
C ASN A 82 1.31 1.15 -18.19
N TYR A 83 2.02 2.06 -17.52
CA TYR A 83 1.72 3.49 -17.55
C TYR A 83 2.02 4.07 -18.94
N TYR A 84 3.24 3.86 -19.43
CA TYR A 84 3.71 4.40 -20.70
C TYR A 84 3.11 3.66 -21.91
N LYS A 85 2.89 2.34 -21.83
CA LYS A 85 2.23 1.52 -22.87
C LYS A 85 0.81 2.00 -23.23
N LYS A 86 0.17 2.80 -22.36
CA LYS A 86 -1.20 3.32 -22.54
C LYS A 86 -1.27 4.82 -22.81
N MET A 87 -0.13 5.52 -22.79
CA MET A 87 -0.06 6.94 -23.10
C MET A 87 -0.14 7.20 -24.61
N LYS A 88 -0.66 8.37 -24.97
CA LYS A 88 -0.56 8.87 -26.35
C LYS A 88 0.81 9.47 -26.60
N GLU A 89 1.19 9.57 -27.86
CA GLU A 89 2.40 10.30 -28.28
C GLU A 89 2.37 11.74 -27.74
N GLY A 90 3.49 12.20 -27.20
CA GLY A 90 3.64 13.51 -26.53
C GLY A 90 3.01 13.61 -25.13
N GLU A 91 2.18 12.67 -24.67
CA GLU A 91 1.57 12.74 -23.32
C GLU A 91 2.62 12.57 -22.21
N ALA A 92 3.68 11.81 -22.47
CA ALA A 92 4.80 11.58 -21.55
C ALA A 92 5.68 12.83 -21.32
N ASP A 93 5.66 13.81 -22.24
CA ASP A 93 6.44 15.05 -22.15
C ASP A 93 5.75 16.13 -21.30
N ILE A 94 4.45 15.97 -21.02
CA ILE A 94 3.65 16.91 -20.23
C ILE A 94 4.07 16.85 -18.77
N TRP A 95 4.50 17.99 -18.22
CA TRP A 95 5.01 18.07 -16.86
C TRP A 95 4.48 19.30 -16.09
N PRO A 96 3.96 19.14 -14.84
CA PRO A 96 3.79 17.87 -14.12
C PRO A 96 2.75 16.94 -14.77
N PRO A 97 2.84 15.61 -14.56
CA PRO A 97 1.92 14.66 -15.19
C PRO A 97 0.48 14.81 -14.69
N LYS A 98 -0.49 14.34 -15.48
CA LYS A 98 -1.91 14.39 -15.09
C LYS A 98 -2.17 13.69 -13.75
N TYR A 99 -3.09 14.24 -12.96
CA TYR A 99 -3.45 13.75 -11.62
C TYR A 99 -2.34 13.86 -10.55
N TRP A 100 -1.34 14.73 -10.76
CA TRP A 100 -0.35 15.07 -9.74
C TRP A 100 -0.98 15.64 -8.45
N LYS A 101 -0.31 15.41 -7.32
CA LYS A 101 -0.69 15.84 -5.96
C LYS A 101 0.37 16.71 -5.31
N PHE A 102 1.63 16.44 -5.61
CA PHE A 102 2.72 17.40 -5.46
C PHE A 102 3.73 17.22 -6.58
N HIS A 103 4.52 18.26 -6.80
CA HIS A 103 5.71 18.26 -7.64
C HIS A 103 6.83 19.00 -6.92
N ILE A 104 8.05 18.46 -6.97
CA ILE A 104 9.27 19.07 -6.41
C ILE A 104 10.35 19.21 -7.48
N GLU A 105 11.12 20.30 -7.41
CA GLU A 105 12.38 20.47 -8.14
C GLU A 105 13.54 20.71 -7.16
N THR A 106 14.67 20.05 -7.38
CA THR A 106 15.89 20.25 -6.60
C THR A 106 16.82 21.33 -7.18
N GLU A 107 17.62 21.93 -6.30
CA GLU A 107 18.77 22.76 -6.61
C GLU A 107 19.95 21.90 -7.12
N GLY A 108 20.91 22.54 -7.78
CA GLY A 108 22.12 21.89 -8.30
C GLY A 108 21.99 21.35 -9.73
N THR A 109 23.04 20.65 -10.17
CA THR A 109 23.14 20.04 -11.51
C THR A 109 23.63 18.59 -11.35
N PRO A 110 22.95 17.58 -11.91
CA PRO A 110 21.65 17.67 -12.59
C PRO A 110 20.50 17.98 -11.62
N LYS A 111 19.57 18.83 -12.08
CA LYS A 111 18.30 19.07 -11.40
C LYS A 111 17.44 17.81 -11.47
N VAL A 112 16.72 17.53 -10.40
CA VAL A 112 15.73 16.46 -10.32
C VAL A 112 14.35 17.11 -10.20
N SER A 113 13.45 16.77 -11.11
CA SER A 113 12.02 17.06 -10.99
C SER A 113 11.28 15.76 -10.71
N ALA A 114 10.51 15.71 -9.62
CA ALA A 114 9.74 14.52 -9.24
C ALA A 114 8.30 14.88 -8.88
N ALA A 115 7.34 14.06 -9.28
CA ALA A 115 5.91 14.30 -9.07
C ALA A 115 5.20 13.04 -8.55
N PHE A 116 4.40 13.18 -7.49
CA PHE A 116 3.47 12.15 -7.04
C PHE A 116 2.16 12.32 -7.81
N THR A 117 1.72 11.29 -8.53
CA THR A 117 0.38 11.22 -9.14
C THR A 117 -0.50 10.26 -8.39
N ASP A 118 -1.81 10.53 -8.27
CA ASP A 118 -2.79 9.51 -7.89
C ASP A 118 -4.19 9.84 -8.45
N PRO A 119 -4.60 9.18 -9.55
CA PRO A 119 -5.91 9.37 -10.16
C PRO A 119 -7.09 9.03 -9.23
N ARG A 120 -6.96 8.03 -8.35
CA ARG A 120 -8.08 7.54 -7.50
C ARG A 120 -8.12 8.16 -6.10
N ARG A 121 -7.12 8.96 -5.71
CA ARG A 121 -7.06 9.72 -4.44
C ARG A 121 -7.07 8.81 -3.18
N PHE A 122 -6.47 7.63 -3.30
CA PHE A 122 -6.27 6.66 -2.22
C PHE A 122 -4.86 6.66 -1.62
N GLY A 123 -3.89 7.28 -2.29
CA GLY A 123 -2.59 7.59 -1.71
C GLY A 123 -2.71 8.57 -0.55
N ARG A 124 -1.69 8.61 0.31
CA ARG A 124 -1.64 9.48 1.50
C ARG A 124 -0.28 10.15 1.55
N ILE A 125 -0.28 11.44 1.90
CA ILE A 125 0.94 12.23 2.12
C ILE A 125 0.80 12.87 3.51
N ARG A 126 1.74 12.55 4.39
CA ARG A 126 1.80 13.00 5.79
C ARG A 126 3.05 13.84 6.01
N LEU A 127 2.94 14.79 6.93
CA LEU A 127 4.08 15.43 7.57
C LEU A 127 4.22 14.83 8.97
N VAL A 128 5.39 14.28 9.30
CA VAL A 128 5.67 13.66 10.61
C VAL A 128 6.77 14.45 11.30
N ASP A 129 6.42 15.06 12.43
CA ASP A 129 7.34 15.86 13.25
C ASP A 129 8.05 14.96 14.27
N CYS A 130 9.29 14.58 13.94
CA CYS A 130 10.15 13.69 14.74
C CYS A 130 11.62 13.79 14.28
N PRO A 131 12.59 13.28 15.07
CA PRO A 131 13.96 13.09 14.58
C PRO A 131 13.99 12.14 13.37
N GLY A 132 14.72 12.48 12.32
CA GLY A 132 14.72 11.70 11.07
C GLY A 132 15.24 10.27 11.21
N ALA A 133 16.15 10.03 12.16
CA ALA A 133 16.65 8.69 12.50
C ALA A 133 15.57 7.80 13.14
N ASP A 134 14.63 8.41 13.87
CA ASP A 134 13.58 7.72 14.63
C ASP A 134 12.28 7.56 13.84
N ILE A 135 12.25 7.94 12.55
CA ILE A 135 11.03 8.04 11.73
C ILE A 135 10.15 6.78 11.79
N ARG A 136 10.76 5.59 11.84
CA ARG A 136 10.07 4.29 11.93
C ARG A 136 9.34 4.06 13.27
N SER A 137 9.75 4.75 14.33
CA SER A 137 9.15 4.70 15.67
C SER A 137 7.92 5.59 15.83
N HIS A 138 7.56 6.38 14.81
CA HIS A 138 6.41 7.29 14.80
C HIS A 138 5.25 6.76 13.94
N SER A 139 4.02 7.21 14.22
CA SER A 139 2.84 6.87 13.39
C SER A 139 2.99 7.50 12.01
N PRO A 140 2.71 6.79 10.90
CA PRO A 140 2.08 5.45 10.82
C PRO A 140 3.05 4.27 10.90
N LEU A 141 4.37 4.49 10.81
CA LEU A 141 5.34 3.42 10.56
C LEU A 141 5.44 2.44 11.73
N LYS A 142 5.30 2.92 12.97
CA LYS A 142 5.32 2.09 14.19
C LYS A 142 4.18 1.08 14.31
N GLU A 143 3.14 1.20 13.47
CA GLU A 143 1.98 0.30 13.43
C GLU A 143 2.22 -0.90 12.49
N ASN A 144 3.26 -0.84 11.66
CA ASN A 144 3.61 -1.90 10.72
C ASN A 144 4.36 -3.04 11.41
N GLY A 145 4.03 -4.27 11.03
CA GLY A 145 4.88 -5.43 11.26
C GLY A 145 6.19 -5.34 10.46
N PRO A 146 7.16 -6.24 10.73
CA PRO A 146 8.41 -6.28 10.00
C PRO A 146 8.17 -6.43 8.50
N ASP A 147 9.03 -5.77 7.73
CA ASP A 147 9.11 -5.90 6.28
C ASP A 147 9.92 -7.16 5.93
N PRO A 148 9.40 -8.07 5.07
CA PRO A 148 10.03 -9.36 4.80
C PRO A 148 11.33 -9.26 3.98
N VAL A 149 11.72 -8.08 3.49
CA VAL A 149 12.99 -7.82 2.76
C VAL A 149 13.91 -6.89 3.55
N VAL A 150 13.38 -5.85 4.20
CA VAL A 150 14.18 -4.85 4.92
C VAL A 150 14.52 -5.31 6.35
N ASP A 151 13.59 -5.96 7.05
CA ASP A 151 13.73 -6.32 8.48
C ASP A 151 14.13 -7.78 8.67
N VAL A 152 15.17 -8.23 7.95
CA VAL A 152 15.53 -9.66 7.82
C VAL A 152 15.82 -10.35 9.17
N ASP A 153 16.39 -9.62 10.12
CA ASP A 153 16.71 -10.12 11.46
C ASP A 153 15.47 -10.24 12.37
N ILE A 154 14.36 -9.59 12.00
CA ILE A 154 13.09 -9.61 12.73
C ILE A 154 12.11 -10.60 12.06
N PHE A 155 11.99 -10.54 10.73
CA PHE A 155 11.18 -11.47 9.94
C PHE A 155 11.89 -12.80 9.74
N THR A 156 11.93 -13.61 10.80
CA THR A 156 12.50 -14.96 10.81
C THR A 156 11.41 -16.04 10.64
N GLU A 157 11.82 -17.27 10.30
CA GLU A 157 10.91 -18.45 10.28
C GLU A 157 10.17 -18.60 11.61
N THR A 158 10.89 -18.43 12.73
CA THR A 158 10.30 -18.50 14.09
C THR A 158 9.30 -17.37 14.34
N TYR A 159 9.56 -16.14 13.87
CA TYR A 159 8.59 -15.05 13.93
C TYR A 159 7.29 -15.42 13.18
N LEU A 160 7.41 -15.90 11.94
CA LEU A 160 6.24 -16.25 11.13
C LEU A 160 5.43 -17.38 11.76
N ARG A 161 6.09 -18.48 12.19
CA ARG A 161 5.47 -19.61 12.90
C ARG A 161 4.72 -19.14 14.14
N GLN A 162 5.33 -18.32 14.99
CA GLN A 162 4.67 -17.76 16.19
C GLN A 162 3.46 -16.90 15.83
N LYS A 163 3.53 -16.07 14.78
CA LYS A 163 2.37 -15.28 14.33
C LYS A 163 1.23 -16.15 13.81
N MET A 164 1.54 -17.17 13.00
CA MET A 164 0.56 -18.14 12.50
C MET A 164 -0.14 -18.88 13.65
N GLN A 165 0.62 -19.44 14.59
CA GLN A 165 0.08 -20.17 15.76
C GLN A 165 -0.73 -19.28 16.72
N SER A 166 -0.43 -17.97 16.77
CA SER A 166 -1.15 -17.03 17.64
C SER A 166 -2.52 -16.56 17.11
N ARG A 167 -2.95 -17.01 15.91
CA ARG A 167 -4.14 -16.47 15.21
C ARG A 167 -4.94 -17.57 14.51
N HIS A 168 -6.23 -17.64 14.78
CA HIS A 168 -7.18 -18.46 14.03
C HIS A 168 -7.81 -17.64 12.89
N VAL A 169 -7.04 -17.39 11.82
CA VAL A 169 -7.50 -16.68 10.61
C VAL A 169 -6.99 -17.38 9.34
N PRO A 170 -7.64 -17.21 8.17
CA PRO A 170 -7.11 -17.73 6.92
C PRO A 170 -5.70 -17.20 6.62
N VAL A 171 -4.82 -18.04 6.10
CA VAL A 171 -3.41 -17.66 5.88
C VAL A 171 -3.26 -16.43 4.99
N LYS A 172 -4.09 -16.27 3.94
CA LYS A 172 -4.08 -15.05 3.13
C LYS A 172 -4.53 -13.81 3.90
N ALA A 173 -5.41 -13.96 4.90
CA ALA A 173 -5.83 -12.84 5.74
C ALA A 173 -4.67 -12.36 6.63
N LEU A 174 -3.90 -13.29 7.22
CA LEU A 174 -2.69 -13.00 7.99
C LEU A 174 -1.61 -12.32 7.13
N LEU A 175 -1.29 -12.88 5.96
CA LEU A 175 -0.27 -12.33 5.04
C LEU A 175 -0.57 -10.89 4.60
N LEU A 176 -1.84 -10.51 4.53
CA LEU A 176 -2.26 -9.16 4.12
C LEU A 176 -2.42 -8.19 5.29
N ASP A 177 -2.32 -8.64 6.54
CA ASP A 177 -2.38 -7.78 7.72
C ASP A 177 -1.04 -7.07 7.93
N GLN A 178 -1.02 -5.78 7.62
CA GLN A 178 0.18 -4.96 7.66
C GLN A 178 0.77 -4.79 9.08
N SER A 179 0.02 -5.12 10.14
CA SER A 179 0.51 -5.12 11.53
C SER A 179 1.30 -6.37 11.90
N HIS A 180 1.21 -7.45 11.11
CA HIS A 180 2.00 -8.67 11.29
C HIS A 180 3.10 -8.79 10.23
N ILE A 181 2.80 -8.47 8.97
CA ILE A 181 3.78 -8.51 7.88
C ILE A 181 3.47 -7.33 6.96
N SER A 182 4.39 -6.36 6.90
CA SER A 182 4.20 -5.19 6.05
C SER A 182 4.64 -5.46 4.62
N GLY A 183 4.09 -4.72 3.64
CA GLY A 183 4.48 -4.83 2.23
C GLY A 183 3.64 -5.82 1.42
N ILE A 184 3.38 -7.03 1.91
CA ILE A 184 2.66 -8.08 1.15
C ILE A 184 1.27 -7.59 0.69
N GLY A 185 1.07 -7.54 -0.62
CA GLY A 185 -0.18 -7.15 -1.30
C GLY A 185 -0.93 -8.35 -1.89
N ASN A 186 -2.08 -8.12 -2.55
CA ASN A 186 -2.94 -9.22 -3.00
C ASN A 186 -2.26 -10.18 -4.00
N TRP A 187 -1.46 -9.64 -4.94
CA TRP A 187 -0.72 -10.49 -5.88
C TRP A 187 0.41 -11.25 -5.18
N VAL A 188 1.16 -10.60 -4.29
CA VAL A 188 2.26 -11.21 -3.53
C VAL A 188 1.73 -12.35 -2.67
N ALA A 189 0.58 -12.16 -2.02
CA ALA A 189 -0.05 -13.21 -1.22
C ALA A 189 -0.53 -14.40 -2.07
N ASP A 190 -1.10 -14.16 -3.27
CA ASP A 190 -1.47 -15.24 -4.19
C ASP A 190 -0.23 -16.04 -4.63
N GLU A 191 0.83 -15.34 -5.06
CA GLU A 191 2.10 -15.94 -5.51
C GLU A 191 2.78 -16.75 -4.40
N VAL A 192 2.95 -16.16 -3.21
CA VAL A 192 3.54 -16.83 -2.04
C VAL A 192 2.79 -18.10 -1.68
N LEU A 193 1.45 -18.09 -1.74
CA LEU A 193 0.63 -19.26 -1.44
C LEU A 193 0.69 -20.34 -2.53
N TYR A 194 0.84 -19.94 -3.80
CA TYR A 194 1.08 -20.85 -4.91
C TYR A 194 2.45 -21.54 -4.83
N GLN A 195 3.51 -20.77 -4.53
CA GLN A 195 4.88 -21.28 -4.38
C GLN A 195 5.01 -22.20 -3.16
N SER A 196 4.41 -21.83 -2.02
CA SER A 196 4.36 -22.67 -0.81
C SER A 196 3.35 -23.83 -0.88
N ARG A 197 2.50 -23.87 -1.91
CA ARG A 197 1.44 -24.87 -2.16
C ARG A 197 0.33 -24.91 -1.09
N LEU A 198 0.07 -23.78 -0.42
CA LEU A 198 -0.93 -23.69 0.64
C LEU A 198 -2.26 -23.11 0.13
N HIS A 199 -3.39 -23.64 0.61
CA HIS A 199 -4.72 -23.16 0.21
C HIS A 199 -5.06 -21.81 0.89
N PRO A 200 -5.50 -20.77 0.15
CA PRO A 200 -5.68 -19.41 0.70
C PRO A 200 -6.74 -19.30 1.82
N GLU A 201 -7.70 -20.22 1.85
CA GLU A 201 -8.74 -20.30 2.90
C GLU A 201 -8.30 -20.97 4.20
N GLN A 202 -7.21 -21.74 4.20
CA GLN A 202 -6.86 -22.59 5.34
C GLN A 202 -6.38 -21.75 6.52
N TYR A 203 -6.85 -22.09 7.72
CA TYR A 203 -6.53 -21.37 8.94
C TYR A 203 -5.04 -21.52 9.28
N CYS A 204 -4.35 -20.41 9.55
CA CYS A 204 -2.89 -20.37 9.63
C CYS A 204 -2.30 -21.16 10.80
N ASP A 205 -3.06 -21.37 11.86
CA ASP A 205 -2.73 -22.20 13.02
C ASP A 205 -2.86 -23.72 12.76
N THR A 206 -3.40 -24.14 11.61
CA THR A 206 -3.60 -25.57 11.27
C THR A 206 -2.49 -26.20 10.41
N PHE A 207 -1.52 -25.42 9.96
CA PHE A 207 -0.38 -25.92 9.18
C PHE A 207 0.66 -26.60 10.08
N ASN A 208 1.35 -27.62 9.55
CA ASN A 208 2.50 -28.21 10.23
C ASN A 208 3.78 -27.38 10.02
N GLU A 209 4.83 -27.66 10.79
CA GLU A 209 6.08 -26.87 10.75
C GLU A 209 6.74 -26.86 9.36
N GLY A 210 6.65 -27.95 8.60
CA GLY A 210 7.17 -28.02 7.23
C GLY A 210 6.36 -27.20 6.22
N GLU A 211 5.06 -27.03 6.42
CA GLU A 211 4.22 -26.11 5.64
C GLU A 211 4.51 -24.65 6.01
N MET A 212 4.68 -24.34 7.31
CA MET A 212 5.06 -23.00 7.79
C MET A 212 6.45 -22.58 7.28
N LYS A 213 7.42 -23.50 7.24
CA LYS A 213 8.76 -23.27 6.68
C LYS A 213 8.71 -22.97 5.18
N LYS A 214 7.95 -23.75 4.40
CA LYS A 214 7.72 -23.48 2.97
C LYS A 214 7.07 -22.12 2.73
N LEU A 215 6.16 -21.69 3.61
CA LEU A 215 5.57 -20.36 3.54
C LEU A 215 6.60 -19.26 3.79
N TYR A 216 7.46 -19.42 4.81
CA TYR A 216 8.56 -18.49 5.07
C TYR A 216 9.53 -18.37 3.88
N GLU A 217 9.98 -19.51 3.34
CA GLU A 217 10.84 -19.59 2.16
C GLU A 217 10.18 -18.92 0.94
N ALA A 218 8.89 -19.16 0.70
CA ALA A 218 8.14 -18.53 -0.39
C ALA A 218 7.98 -17.01 -0.21
N VAL A 219 7.70 -16.51 1.00
CA VAL A 219 7.65 -15.06 1.30
C VAL A 219 9.01 -14.42 0.98
N ARG A 220 10.10 -15.02 1.47
CA ARG A 220 11.46 -14.53 1.21
C ARG A 220 11.78 -14.52 -0.28
N TYR A 221 11.53 -15.62 -0.99
CA TYR A 221 11.77 -15.74 -2.43
C TYR A 221 11.00 -14.69 -3.24
N VAL A 222 9.66 -14.67 -3.14
CA VAL A 222 8.81 -13.79 -3.97
C VAL A 222 9.09 -12.31 -3.68
N CYS A 223 9.20 -11.92 -2.41
CA CYS A 223 9.45 -10.53 -2.07
C CYS A 223 10.86 -10.07 -2.46
N GLN A 224 11.89 -10.90 -2.28
CA GLN A 224 13.26 -10.55 -2.68
C GLN A 224 13.36 -10.45 -4.21
N THR A 225 12.87 -11.44 -4.96
CA THR A 225 12.90 -11.41 -6.44
C THR A 225 12.17 -10.18 -6.99
N ALA A 226 11.01 -9.81 -6.42
CA ALA A 226 10.29 -8.61 -6.85
C ALA A 226 11.08 -7.30 -6.59
N VAL A 227 11.86 -7.24 -5.51
CA VAL A 227 12.73 -6.09 -5.18
C VAL A 227 13.98 -6.06 -6.06
N ASP A 228 14.60 -7.22 -6.30
CA ASP A 228 15.78 -7.35 -7.18
C ASP A 228 15.45 -6.95 -8.63
N LYS A 229 14.20 -7.17 -9.06
CA LYS A 229 13.64 -6.70 -10.34
C LYS A 229 13.08 -5.28 -10.30
N LEU A 230 13.31 -4.51 -9.23
CA LEU A 230 12.82 -3.14 -9.03
C LEU A 230 11.29 -2.97 -9.19
N GLY A 231 10.54 -4.05 -9.02
CA GLY A 231 9.11 -4.12 -9.28
C GLY A 231 8.71 -4.09 -10.77
N ASP A 232 9.65 -4.30 -11.71
CA ASP A 232 9.31 -4.52 -13.12
C ASP A 232 8.72 -5.91 -13.30
N SER A 233 7.42 -5.95 -13.55
CA SER A 233 6.69 -7.20 -13.78
C SER A 233 7.03 -7.88 -15.10
N ASP A 234 7.56 -7.14 -16.07
CA ASP A 234 7.97 -7.71 -17.36
C ASP A 234 9.29 -8.54 -17.20
N GLU A 235 9.95 -8.49 -16.03
CA GLU A 235 11.13 -9.30 -15.65
C GLU A 235 10.84 -10.39 -14.59
N PHE A 236 9.59 -10.61 -14.20
CA PHE A 236 9.25 -11.70 -13.27
C PHE A 236 9.35 -13.07 -13.98
N PRO A 237 9.70 -14.16 -13.27
CA PRO A 237 9.81 -15.50 -13.87
C PRO A 237 8.54 -15.92 -14.61
N ASP A 238 8.70 -16.52 -15.80
CA ASP A 238 7.58 -16.86 -16.69
C ASP A 238 6.54 -17.78 -16.01
N ASP A 239 6.96 -18.66 -15.09
CA ASP A 239 6.12 -19.64 -14.39
C ASP A 239 5.37 -19.09 -13.16
N TRP A 240 5.54 -17.81 -12.82
CA TRP A 240 4.84 -17.18 -11.71
C TRP A 240 3.34 -17.03 -11.98
N LEU A 241 2.54 -17.33 -10.96
CA LEU A 241 1.08 -17.12 -10.97
C LEU A 241 0.72 -15.66 -11.27
N PHE A 242 1.60 -14.71 -10.92
CA PHE A 242 1.51 -13.29 -11.24
C PHE A 242 1.18 -13.04 -12.71
N ASN A 243 1.76 -13.78 -13.66
CA ASN A 243 1.57 -13.51 -15.09
C ASN A 243 0.15 -13.87 -15.57
N TYR A 244 -0.51 -14.80 -14.88
CA TYR A 244 -1.78 -15.41 -15.32
C TYR A 244 -2.99 -15.02 -14.46
N ARG A 245 -2.78 -14.55 -13.21
CA ARG A 245 -3.85 -14.21 -12.23
C ARG A 245 -4.73 -12.99 -12.55
N TRP A 246 -4.66 -12.43 -13.76
CA TRP A 246 -5.36 -11.20 -14.15
C TRP A 246 -6.66 -11.50 -14.92
N GLY A 247 -7.56 -10.52 -15.00
CA GLY A 247 -8.74 -10.63 -15.86
C GLY A 247 -9.82 -11.61 -15.39
N LYS A 248 -10.01 -11.84 -14.08
CA LYS A 248 -11.11 -12.68 -13.57
C LYS A 248 -12.44 -12.34 -14.28
N GLY A 249 -12.99 -13.31 -15.02
CA GLY A 249 -14.27 -13.19 -15.73
C GLY A 249 -14.25 -12.39 -17.03
N SER A 250 -13.07 -12.02 -17.57
CA SER A 250 -12.96 -11.48 -18.93
C SER A 250 -12.61 -12.55 -19.94
N LYS A 251 -13.22 -12.50 -21.14
CA LYS A 251 -12.85 -13.36 -22.28
C LYS A 251 -11.34 -13.28 -22.57
N GLY A 252 -10.70 -14.43 -22.78
CA GLY A 252 -9.25 -14.51 -22.98
C GLY A 252 -8.38 -14.29 -21.74
N ALA A 253 -8.94 -14.36 -20.52
CA ALA A 253 -8.12 -14.49 -19.31
C ALA A 253 -7.59 -15.92 -19.18
N ALA A 254 -6.36 -16.08 -18.69
CA ALA A 254 -5.69 -17.38 -18.61
C ALA A 254 -6.38 -18.33 -17.61
N SER A 255 -6.88 -19.46 -18.10
CA SER A 255 -7.50 -20.53 -17.31
C SER A 255 -6.51 -21.54 -16.73
N GLU A 256 -5.23 -21.47 -17.14
CA GLU A 256 -4.15 -22.38 -16.69
C GLU A 256 -2.78 -21.72 -16.78
N LEU A 257 -1.81 -22.31 -16.08
CA LEU A 257 -0.38 -21.99 -16.15
C LEU A 257 0.31 -22.79 -17.28
N PRO A 258 1.52 -22.38 -17.74
CA PRO A 258 2.28 -23.10 -18.79
C PRO A 258 2.61 -24.56 -18.47
N ASN A 259 2.53 -24.95 -17.19
CA ASN A 259 2.73 -26.32 -16.72
C ASN A 259 1.44 -27.18 -16.72
N GLY A 260 0.30 -26.63 -17.17
CA GLY A 260 -1.01 -27.28 -17.20
C GLY A 260 -1.80 -27.22 -15.87
N GLU A 261 -1.31 -26.53 -14.84
CA GLU A 261 -2.08 -26.32 -13.61
C GLU A 261 -3.24 -25.34 -13.86
N LYS A 262 -4.48 -25.84 -13.83
CA LYS A 262 -5.71 -25.04 -13.95
C LYS A 262 -5.82 -24.00 -12.84
N LEU A 263 -6.37 -22.84 -13.17
CA LEU A 263 -6.59 -21.70 -12.28
C LEU A 263 -8.05 -21.56 -11.88
N ALA A 264 -8.28 -21.16 -10.63
CA ALA A 264 -9.60 -20.82 -10.10
C ALA A 264 -9.52 -19.54 -9.25
N PHE A 265 -10.69 -18.94 -9.00
CA PHE A 265 -10.80 -17.77 -8.14
C PHE A 265 -11.71 -18.01 -6.95
N ILE A 266 -11.24 -17.65 -5.76
CA ILE A 266 -12.00 -17.76 -4.52
C ILE A 266 -11.98 -16.45 -3.74
N THR A 267 -13.11 -16.08 -3.11
CA THR A 267 -13.23 -14.82 -2.37
C THR A 267 -13.51 -15.05 -0.90
N VAL A 268 -12.57 -14.66 -0.05
CA VAL A 268 -12.62 -14.84 1.42
C VAL A 268 -12.62 -13.46 2.08
N GLY A 269 -13.64 -13.14 2.88
CA GLY A 269 -13.72 -11.85 3.57
C GLY A 269 -13.61 -10.63 2.64
N GLY A 270 -14.18 -10.71 1.44
CA GLY A 270 -14.10 -9.65 0.42
C GLY A 270 -12.75 -9.55 -0.32
N ARG A 271 -11.82 -10.49 -0.12
CA ARG A 271 -10.51 -10.54 -0.81
C ARG A 271 -10.48 -11.71 -1.78
N THR A 272 -10.39 -11.41 -3.08
CA THR A 272 -10.30 -12.42 -4.14
C THR A 272 -8.87 -12.91 -4.33
N SER A 273 -8.71 -14.22 -4.46
CA SER A 273 -7.45 -14.93 -4.68
C SER A 273 -7.53 -15.66 -6.00
N CYS A 274 -6.49 -15.56 -6.83
CA CYS A 274 -6.22 -16.57 -7.84
C CYS A 274 -5.41 -17.69 -7.19
N TYR A 275 -5.67 -18.94 -7.55
CA TYR A 275 -4.94 -20.09 -7.02
C TYR A 275 -5.07 -21.29 -7.97
N ALA A 276 -4.23 -22.30 -7.79
CA ALA A 276 -4.23 -23.54 -8.58
C ALA A 276 -4.76 -24.73 -7.74
N PRO A 277 -6.02 -25.19 -7.92
CA PRO A 277 -6.64 -26.20 -7.06
C PRO A 277 -5.91 -27.55 -7.02
N GLY A 278 -5.29 -27.96 -8.13
CA GLY A 278 -4.51 -29.21 -8.19
C GLY A 278 -3.24 -29.18 -7.33
N ARG A 279 -2.66 -27.99 -7.12
CA ARG A 279 -1.39 -27.76 -6.41
C ARG A 279 -1.62 -27.40 -4.94
N GLN A 280 -2.51 -26.46 -4.69
CA GLN A 280 -2.79 -25.88 -3.38
C GLN A 280 -3.95 -26.63 -2.73
N LYS A 281 -3.68 -27.79 -2.13
CA LYS A 281 -4.72 -28.63 -1.52
C LYS A 281 -5.06 -28.16 -0.10
N LYS A 282 -6.30 -28.38 0.31
CA LYS A 282 -6.77 -28.17 1.69
C LYS A 282 -6.24 -29.31 2.56
N THR A 283 -5.28 -29.04 3.45
CA THR A 283 -4.66 -30.04 4.35
C THR A 283 -5.20 -29.98 5.78
N GLY A 284 -5.82 -28.86 6.15
CA GLY A 284 -6.39 -28.58 7.47
C GLY A 284 -7.76 -27.89 7.38
N GLN A 285 -8.19 -27.26 8.47
CA GLN A 285 -9.49 -26.58 8.52
C GLN A 285 -9.50 -25.34 7.62
N VAL A 286 -10.63 -25.09 6.95
CA VAL A 286 -10.87 -23.94 6.07
C VAL A 286 -12.09 -23.16 6.52
N VAL A 287 -12.22 -21.92 6.05
CA VAL A 287 -13.41 -21.09 6.28
C VAL A 287 -14.67 -21.82 5.77
N PRO A 288 -15.74 -21.93 6.57
CA PRO A 288 -17.02 -22.36 6.06
C PRO A 288 -17.54 -21.41 4.96
N SER A 289 -18.04 -21.98 3.87
CA SER A 289 -18.86 -21.31 2.83
C SER A 289 -18.27 -20.13 2.03
N ALA A 290 -16.98 -20.14 1.69
CA ALA A 290 -16.52 -19.29 0.58
C ALA A 290 -17.09 -19.77 -0.77
N LYS A 291 -17.30 -18.82 -1.69
CA LYS A 291 -17.68 -19.12 -3.08
C LYS A 291 -16.42 -19.33 -3.92
N GLU A 292 -16.25 -20.55 -4.40
CA GLU A 292 -15.26 -20.92 -5.41
C GLU A 292 -15.88 -20.75 -6.80
N GLU A 293 -15.15 -20.08 -7.70
CA GLU A 293 -15.55 -19.82 -9.08
C GLU A 293 -14.40 -20.33 -9.98
N PRO A 294 -14.54 -21.52 -10.59
CA PRO A 294 -13.57 -22.01 -11.57
C PRO A 294 -13.61 -21.14 -12.83
N MET A 295 -12.53 -21.15 -13.62
CA MET A 295 -12.56 -20.54 -14.95
C MET A 295 -13.18 -21.50 -15.95
N GLU A 296 -14.17 -21.01 -16.71
CA GLU A 296 -14.67 -21.70 -17.89
C GLU A 296 -13.63 -21.62 -19.01
N GLU A 297 -13.44 -22.72 -19.74
CA GLU A 297 -12.64 -22.72 -20.97
C GLU A 297 -13.49 -22.13 -22.11
N ASP A 298 -12.93 -21.18 -22.86
CA ASP A 298 -13.53 -20.73 -24.12
C ASP A 298 -13.44 -21.91 -25.13
N ASP A 299 -14.49 -22.72 -25.25
CA ASP A 299 -14.60 -23.83 -26.22
C ASP A 299 -14.59 -23.31 -27.66
N ASP A 300 -13.40 -23.33 -28.29
CA ASP A 300 -13.25 -22.98 -29.70
C ASP A 300 -13.56 -24.18 -30.62
N GLY A 301 -14.70 -24.10 -31.31
CA GLY A 301 -14.82 -24.73 -32.63
C GLY A 301 -15.52 -26.09 -32.76
N GLY A 302 -16.27 -26.55 -31.76
CA GLY A 302 -17.07 -27.80 -31.81
C GLY A 302 -18.30 -27.78 -32.74
N LYS A 303 -18.11 -27.64 -34.07
CA LYS A 303 -19.17 -27.50 -35.08
C LYS A 303 -20.17 -28.69 -35.10
N LYS A 304 -21.38 -28.51 -34.55
CA LYS A 304 -22.51 -29.46 -34.67
C LYS A 304 -23.71 -28.87 -35.46
N PRO A 305 -24.42 -29.68 -36.27
CA PRO A 305 -25.39 -29.18 -37.23
C PRO A 305 -26.75 -28.86 -36.62
N ASN A 306 -27.48 -27.96 -37.30
CA ASN A 306 -28.86 -27.57 -36.99
C ASN A 306 -29.82 -28.77 -37.04
N GLY A 307 -30.66 -28.93 -36.01
CA GLY A 307 -31.69 -29.96 -35.95
C GLY A 307 -32.82 -29.56 -35.00
N ALA A 308 -33.86 -28.90 -35.54
CA ALA A 308 -34.98 -28.42 -34.73
C ALA A 308 -36.01 -29.54 -34.44
N ALA A 309 -36.33 -29.76 -33.17
CA ALA A 309 -37.49 -30.56 -32.76
C ALA A 309 -38.11 -30.05 -31.44
N LYS A 310 -39.26 -29.37 -31.54
CA LYS A 310 -40.15 -29.15 -30.38
C LYS A 310 -40.91 -30.43 -30.04
N LYS A 311 -40.95 -30.85 -28.77
CA LYS A 311 -42.19 -31.38 -28.16
C LYS A 311 -42.21 -31.34 -26.63
N LYS A 312 -43.43 -31.15 -26.10
CA LYS A 312 -43.79 -31.01 -24.68
C LYS A 312 -43.68 -32.32 -23.90
N ARG A 313 -43.48 -32.22 -22.58
CA ARG A 313 -44.19 -32.87 -21.44
C ARG A 313 -43.36 -32.65 -20.16
N SER A 314 -43.90 -32.56 -18.94
CA SER A 314 -45.27 -32.32 -18.45
C SER A 314 -45.16 -32.04 -16.94
N ALA A 315 -45.91 -31.07 -16.41
CA ALA A 315 -46.03 -30.89 -14.97
C ALA A 315 -46.81 -32.05 -14.32
N LYS A 316 -46.56 -32.31 -13.04
CA LYS A 316 -47.35 -33.23 -12.20
C LYS A 316 -47.89 -32.43 -11.02
N ALA A 317 -49.17 -32.61 -10.68
CA ALA A 317 -49.90 -31.83 -9.70
C ALA A 317 -50.64 -32.72 -8.68
N ASN A 318 -50.95 -32.11 -7.54
CA ASN A 318 -52.02 -32.32 -6.53
C ASN A 318 -51.48 -31.67 -5.24
N GLU A 319 -52.22 -30.98 -4.36
CA GLU A 319 -53.66 -30.71 -4.13
C GLU A 319 -53.72 -29.36 -3.34
N SER A 320 -54.82 -28.63 -3.13
CA SER A 320 -56.24 -28.69 -3.55
C SER A 320 -56.87 -27.26 -3.45
N ASP A 321 -58.19 -27.16 -3.62
CA ASP A 321 -59.10 -26.06 -3.24
C ASP A 321 -59.20 -24.81 -4.15
N GLU A 322 -59.97 -25.03 -5.22
CA GLU A 322 -61.14 -24.27 -5.73
C GLU A 322 -61.62 -23.00 -4.97
N GLU A 323 -62.04 -21.91 -5.65
CA GLU A 323 -61.67 -21.44 -7.01
C GLU A 323 -61.32 -19.91 -7.10
N GLU A 324 -62.17 -18.88 -7.32
CA GLU A 324 -63.62 -18.72 -7.57
C GLU A 324 -63.82 -17.53 -8.60
N GLU A 325 -64.93 -16.80 -8.55
CA GLU A 325 -65.40 -15.75 -9.47
C GLU A 325 -64.99 -14.30 -9.05
N GLU A 326 -65.02 -13.23 -9.85
CA GLU A 326 -65.22 -13.08 -11.30
C GLU A 326 -64.40 -11.86 -11.86
N LYS A 327 -64.43 -11.68 -13.19
CA LYS A 327 -63.89 -10.52 -13.93
C LYS A 327 -64.98 -9.39 -14.01
N PRO A 328 -64.88 -8.27 -14.78
CA PRO A 328 -63.90 -7.92 -15.82
C PRO A 328 -63.46 -6.44 -16.00
N SER A 329 -62.20 -6.30 -16.45
CA SER A 329 -61.77 -5.41 -17.57
C SER A 329 -61.66 -3.86 -17.35
N LYS A 330 -60.56 -3.23 -17.79
CA LYS A 330 -60.37 -2.45 -19.06
C LYS A 330 -61.29 -1.20 -19.16
N LYS A 331 -60.83 0.00 -19.59
CA LYS A 331 -59.64 0.35 -20.38
C LYS A 331 -59.36 1.88 -20.35
N ALA A 332 -58.09 2.25 -20.28
CA ALA A 332 -57.39 3.29 -21.08
C ALA A 332 -57.87 4.76 -21.20
N ARG A 333 -56.89 5.66 -20.95
CA ARG A 333 -56.53 6.92 -21.68
C ARG A 333 -57.38 8.20 -21.50
N GLY A 334 -56.67 9.32 -21.29
CA GLY A 334 -57.15 10.66 -21.68
C GLY A 334 -56.52 11.83 -20.89
N ALA A 335 -55.54 12.52 -21.45
CA ALA A 335 -54.74 13.55 -20.78
C ALA A 335 -55.41 14.95 -20.64
N LYS A 336 -54.89 15.72 -19.65
CA LYS A 336 -54.90 17.21 -19.47
C LYS A 336 -56.20 17.91 -19.00
N GLY A 337 -56.08 18.63 -17.87
CA GLY A 337 -56.57 20.02 -17.79
C GLY A 337 -57.30 20.48 -16.52
N SER A 338 -56.58 21.17 -15.61
CA SER A 338 -57.06 22.23 -14.68
C SER A 338 -58.11 21.97 -13.58
N ALA A 339 -57.81 22.49 -12.37
CA ALA A 339 -58.71 23.13 -11.39
C ALA A 339 -59.87 22.31 -10.73
N LYS A 340 -60.26 22.50 -9.46
CA LYS A 340 -59.74 23.26 -8.27
C LYS A 340 -60.59 22.88 -7.03
N ALA A 341 -60.05 23.09 -5.81
CA ALA A 341 -60.72 22.98 -4.49
C ALA A 341 -60.94 21.53 -3.94
N LYS A 342 -60.86 21.23 -2.63
CA LYS A 342 -60.59 22.07 -1.43
C LYS A 342 -60.20 21.20 -0.20
N SER A 343 -59.09 21.50 0.48
CA SER A 343 -58.88 21.44 1.95
C SER A 343 -57.40 21.79 2.26
N THR A 344 -57.11 22.95 2.86
CA THR A 344 -56.72 23.15 4.28
C THR A 344 -55.55 22.26 4.76
N THR A 345 -54.42 22.77 5.26
CA THR A 345 -54.04 24.17 5.55
C THR A 345 -52.52 24.37 5.51
N ALA A 346 -52.16 25.51 4.93
CA ALA A 346 -50.86 26.11 4.67
C ALA A 346 -49.80 26.15 5.79
N ALA A 347 -48.53 25.95 5.38
CA ALA A 347 -47.36 26.65 5.91
C ALA A 347 -46.30 26.82 4.80
N LYS A 348 -46.03 28.06 4.34
CA LYS A 348 -44.87 28.37 3.47
C LYS A 348 -44.50 29.88 3.45
N VAL A 349 -43.27 30.17 3.89
CA VAL A 349 -42.19 30.90 3.16
C VAL A 349 -42.44 32.31 2.59
N LYS A 350 -41.49 33.24 2.88
CA LYS A 350 -40.68 34.09 1.95
C LYS A 350 -39.55 34.81 2.76
N LYS A 351 -38.31 35.01 2.27
CA LYS A 351 -37.78 36.00 1.26
C LYS A 351 -37.91 37.44 1.81
N GLU A 352 -36.95 38.38 1.71
CA GLU A 352 -35.84 38.59 0.75
C GLU A 352 -34.82 39.67 1.26
N GLU A 353 -33.60 39.74 0.67
CA GLU A 353 -32.64 40.90 0.58
C GLU A 353 -31.88 41.54 1.78
N THR A 354 -30.77 42.23 1.43
CA THR A 354 -29.56 42.66 2.21
C THR A 354 -29.57 44.17 2.58
N PRO A 355 -28.71 44.72 3.50
CA PRO A 355 -27.29 45.08 3.20
C PRO A 355 -26.27 45.06 4.38
N GLU A 356 -25.01 45.48 4.13
CA GLU A 356 -23.85 45.62 5.07
C GLU A 356 -23.76 47.02 5.78
N PRO A 357 -22.60 47.50 6.31
CA PRO A 357 -22.09 47.36 7.69
C PRO A 357 -21.97 48.76 8.40
N PRO A 358 -21.17 49.01 9.48
CA PRO A 358 -19.69 49.10 9.44
C PRO A 358 -18.95 48.71 10.75
N ALA A 359 -17.63 48.98 10.81
CA ALA A 359 -16.70 48.64 11.90
C ALA A 359 -16.31 49.84 12.80
N GLU A 360 -15.72 49.60 13.99
CA GLU A 360 -14.44 50.21 14.44
C GLU A 360 -13.95 49.70 15.81
N ALA A 361 -12.67 49.98 16.12
CA ALA A 361 -12.05 49.81 17.45
C ALA A 361 -11.47 51.17 17.91
N PRO A 362 -11.23 51.40 19.22
CA PRO A 362 -9.83 51.42 19.69
C PRO A 362 -9.60 50.99 21.16
N ALA A 363 -8.32 50.89 21.56
CA ALA A 363 -7.84 50.69 22.95
C ALA A 363 -7.61 52.06 23.68
N PRO A 364 -7.26 52.19 25.00
CA PRO A 364 -5.98 51.70 25.55
C PRO A 364 -5.81 51.43 27.09
N SER A 365 -4.74 50.70 27.42
CA SER A 365 -3.82 50.88 28.58
C SER A 365 -4.26 50.76 30.06
N LYS A 366 -3.55 49.88 30.80
CA LYS A 366 -2.90 50.03 32.14
C LYS A 366 -2.56 48.61 32.66
N LYS A 367 -1.52 48.31 33.44
CA LYS A 367 -0.21 48.88 33.79
C LYS A 367 0.33 47.88 34.85
N GLN A 368 1.57 47.40 34.71
CA GLN A 368 2.41 46.86 35.81
C GLN A 368 1.89 45.52 36.44
N ARG A 369 2.71 44.68 37.10
CA ARG A 369 4.12 44.80 37.55
C ARG A 369 4.82 43.43 37.57
N ALA A 370 6.15 43.45 37.68
CA ALA A 370 7.00 42.34 38.13
C ALA A 370 6.53 41.76 39.50
N SER A 371 6.95 40.58 39.99
CA SER A 371 8.33 40.07 39.96
C SER A 371 8.50 38.58 40.28
N GLN A 372 9.59 37.99 39.78
CA GLN A 372 10.26 36.80 40.33
C GLN A 372 11.09 37.19 41.61
N PRO A 373 12.14 36.45 42.04
CA PRO A 373 12.08 35.24 42.87
C PRO A 373 12.96 35.31 44.15
N ALA A 374 12.84 34.33 45.05
CA ALA A 374 13.88 33.92 46.01
C ALA A 374 13.55 32.48 46.48
N ALA A 375 14.37 31.45 46.31
CA ALA A 375 15.75 31.21 46.74
C ALA A 375 15.85 30.70 48.20
N GLU A 376 16.17 29.41 48.36
CA GLU A 376 17.12 28.98 49.39
C GLU A 376 17.80 27.63 49.04
N LYS A 377 19.09 27.55 49.38
CA LYS A 377 19.96 26.36 49.46
C LYS A 377 20.64 26.44 50.86
N PRO A 378 21.58 25.55 51.21
CA PRO A 378 21.47 24.11 51.44
C PRO A 378 22.00 23.75 52.85
N LYS A 379 21.97 22.45 53.23
CA LYS A 379 22.89 21.76 54.18
C LYS A 379 22.38 20.32 54.37
N VAL A 380 23.13 19.26 54.67
CA VAL A 380 24.56 18.86 54.67
C VAL A 380 24.53 17.32 54.96
N ALA A 381 25.61 16.59 54.65
CA ALA A 381 25.76 15.12 54.77
C ALA A 381 26.03 14.67 56.25
N PRO A 382 26.62 13.49 56.61
CA PRO A 382 27.09 12.33 55.82
C PRO A 382 26.95 10.90 56.42
N ASN A 383 27.19 9.87 55.59
CA ASN A 383 27.91 8.62 55.93
C ASN A 383 28.04 7.76 54.65
N LYS A 384 29.00 6.86 54.44
CA LYS A 384 30.44 6.71 54.73
C LYS A 384 30.79 5.30 54.23
N THR A 385 31.66 5.20 53.22
CA THR A 385 32.64 4.09 53.02
C THR A 385 32.13 2.64 52.80
N LYS A 386 32.83 1.72 52.12
CA LYS A 386 34.27 1.65 51.73
C LYS A 386 34.47 1.29 50.24
N LYS A 387 35.66 1.65 49.73
CA LYS A 387 36.27 1.11 48.51
C LYS A 387 36.95 -0.24 48.80
N THR A 388 37.16 -1.04 47.75
CA THR A 388 38.41 -1.79 47.57
C THR A 388 38.84 -1.68 46.11
N ALA A 389 40.14 -1.50 45.87
CA ALA A 389 40.72 -1.34 44.53
C ALA A 389 42.14 -1.90 44.52
N VAL A 390 42.47 -2.72 43.51
CA VAL A 390 43.80 -3.27 43.20
C VAL A 390 43.78 -3.63 41.71
N LYS A 391 44.81 -3.48 40.88
CA LYS A 391 45.93 -2.51 40.78
C LYS A 391 46.52 -2.70 39.36
N LYS A 392 47.17 -1.68 38.81
CA LYS A 392 47.86 -1.71 37.52
C LYS A 392 49.33 -2.15 37.72
N GLU A 393 49.92 -2.89 36.78
CA GLU A 393 51.38 -3.08 36.70
C GLU A 393 51.84 -3.25 35.24
N GLU A 394 53.09 -2.85 34.96
CA GLU A 394 53.71 -2.75 33.63
C GLU A 394 54.98 -3.62 33.54
N ALA A 395 55.28 -4.17 32.35
CA ALA A 395 56.62 -4.59 31.86
C ALA A 395 56.49 -4.94 30.35
N THR A 396 57.11 -4.24 29.39
CA THR A 396 58.47 -4.48 28.81
C THR A 396 58.75 -5.94 28.37
N GLY A 397 59.19 -6.27 27.13
CA GLY A 397 59.32 -5.51 25.86
C GLY A 397 60.12 -6.28 24.76
N LYS A 398 60.16 -5.71 23.53
CA LYS A 398 61.10 -5.92 22.37
C LYS A 398 60.99 -7.10 21.35
N THR A 399 61.18 -6.71 20.07
CA THR A 399 61.78 -7.42 18.87
C THR A 399 61.07 -8.66 18.30
N ASN A 400 60.94 -8.93 16.99
CA ASN A 400 61.36 -8.33 15.69
C ASN A 400 60.15 -8.41 14.70
N ALA A 401 59.87 -7.52 13.75
CA ALA A 401 60.66 -6.98 12.62
C ALA A 401 60.91 -7.95 11.45
N ALA A 402 60.02 -7.92 10.43
CA ALA A 402 60.32 -8.19 9.02
C ALA A 402 59.24 -7.55 8.13
N ALA A 403 59.63 -6.77 7.13
CA ALA A 403 58.74 -6.13 6.17
C ALA A 403 59.15 -6.53 4.74
N VAL A 404 58.20 -6.49 3.80
CA VAL A 404 58.49 -6.27 2.37
C VAL A 404 57.42 -5.33 1.80
N GLU A 405 57.86 -4.28 1.13
CA GLU A 405 57.02 -3.25 0.50
C GLU A 405 56.70 -3.56 -0.97
N ASP A 406 55.63 -2.91 -1.44
CA ASP A 406 55.44 -2.23 -2.74
C ASP A 406 55.85 -2.91 -4.07
N THR A 407 54.92 -2.93 -5.04
CA THR A 407 55.04 -2.10 -6.27
C THR A 407 53.84 -2.24 -7.22
N GLY A 408 53.12 -1.13 -7.41
CA GLY A 408 52.91 -0.56 -8.76
C GLY A 408 51.87 -1.13 -9.76
N ARG A 409 50.97 -0.22 -10.17
CA ARG A 409 50.47 0.04 -11.55
C ARG A 409 49.37 -0.84 -12.24
N ARG A 410 48.20 -0.19 -12.38
CA ARG A 410 47.53 0.26 -13.63
C ARG A 410 47.17 -0.75 -14.77
N ARG A 411 45.85 -0.75 -15.10
CA ARG A 411 45.19 -0.91 -16.44
C ARG A 411 45.38 -2.29 -17.13
N SER A 412 44.35 -3.01 -17.60
CA SER A 412 43.43 -2.62 -18.70
C SER A 412 42.55 -3.82 -19.16
N LEU A 413 41.44 -3.49 -19.84
CA LEU A 413 40.82 -4.22 -20.99
C LEU A 413 40.56 -5.75 -20.94
N ARG A 414 39.27 -6.09 -20.78
CA ARG A 414 38.38 -6.68 -21.83
C ARG A 414 39.01 -7.61 -22.89
N LEU A 415 38.68 -8.91 -22.82
CA LEU A 415 38.42 -9.87 -23.92
C LEU A 415 37.55 -10.99 -23.31
N LYS A 416 36.29 -11.17 -23.74
CA LYS A 416 35.84 -12.17 -24.73
C LYS A 416 36.37 -13.59 -24.50
N GLY A 417 35.50 -14.44 -23.94
CA GLY A 417 35.35 -15.86 -24.20
C GLY A 417 33.86 -16.09 -24.40
#